data_AF-A0A836PVV5-F1
#
_entry.id   AF-A0A836PVV5-F1
#
_cell.length_a   1.000
_cell.length_b   1.000
_cell.length_c   1.000
_cell.angle_alpha   90.00
_cell.angle_beta   90.00
_cell.angle_gamma   90.00
#
_symmetry.space_group_name_H-M   'P 1'
#
loop_
_entity.id
_entity.type
_entity.pdbx_description
1 polymer ?
#
loop_
_entity_poly.entity_id
_entity_poly.type
_entity_poly.pdbx_seq_one_letter_code
_entity_poly.pdbx_strand_id
1 'polypeptide(L)' 'MEKTKDFDSINGVNTTIGLPIIRTSVDHGTAFGKAGKGTANCDSLKQALQSAVRLAKSGYYDNGFQAS' A
#
# COMPACT_ATOMS: atom_id res chain seq x y z
N MET A 1 29.12 20.29 5.52
CA MET A 1 27.64 20.26 5.61
C MET A 1 27.21 18.88 5.20
N GLU A 2 26.79 18.09 6.18
CA GLU A 2 26.37 16.70 5.99
C GLU A 2 25.08 16.72 5.17
N LYS A 3 25.14 16.16 3.96
CA LYS A 3 24.00 16.06 3.05
C LYS A 3 23.05 15.04 3.69
N THR A 4 22.02 15.52 4.37
CA THR A 4 20.92 14.71 4.87
C THR A 4 20.47 13.81 3.72
N LYS A 5 20.63 12.50 3.88
CA LYS A 5 20.05 11.54 2.95
C LYS A 5 18.55 11.79 3.04
N ASP A 6 18.02 12.49 2.04
CA ASP A 6 16.59 12.52 1.79
C ASP A 6 16.18 11.04 1.73
N PHE A 7 15.49 10.58 2.76
CA PHE A 7 14.86 9.28 2.73
C PHE A 7 13.86 9.36 1.58
N ASP A 8 14.32 8.93 0.41
CA ASP A 8 13.54 8.75 -0.80
C ASP A 8 12.25 8.09 -0.34
N SER A 9 11.16 8.85 -0.47
CA SER A 9 9.87 8.63 0.21
C SER A 9 9.64 7.16 0.55
N ILE A 10 9.81 6.81 1.84
CA ILE A 10 9.56 5.45 2.32
C ILE A 10 8.06 5.21 2.10
N ASN A 11 7.73 4.54 1.00
CA ASN A 11 6.37 4.24 0.61
C ASN A 11 6.03 2.85 1.17
N GLY A 12 5.50 2.82 2.38
CA GLY A 12 4.96 1.60 2.97
C GLY A 12 3.65 1.17 2.31
N VAL A 13 3.38 -0.14 2.38
CA VAL A 13 2.08 -0.73 2.04
C VAL A 13 1.58 -1.51 3.26
N ASN A 14 0.39 -1.14 3.73
CA ASN A 14 -0.28 -1.87 4.81
C ASN A 14 -1.08 -3.04 4.22
N THR A 15 -0.75 -4.27 4.60
CA THR A 15 -1.46 -5.48 4.16
C THR A 15 -2.15 -6.14 5.35
N THR A 16 -3.43 -6.47 5.22
CA THR A 16 -4.17 -7.16 6.27
C THR A 16 -4.19 -8.67 6.00
N ILE A 17 -3.68 -9.44 6.95
CA ILE A 17 -3.62 -10.90 6.90
C ILE A 17 -4.80 -11.48 7.69
N GLY A 18 -5.38 -12.57 7.18
CA GLY A 18 -6.46 -13.32 7.85
C GLY A 18 -7.88 -12.96 7.41
N LEU A 19 -8.06 -11.98 6.50
CA LEU A 19 -9.37 -11.74 5.88
C LEU A 19 -9.61 -12.73 4.72
N PRO A 20 -10.88 -13.09 4.41
CA PRO A 20 -11.23 -13.92 3.25
C PRO A 20 -11.10 -13.17 1.90
N ILE A 21 -10.51 -11.98 1.93
CA ILE A 21 -10.26 -11.13 0.77
C ILE A 21 -8.86 -10.53 0.88
N ILE A 22 -8.26 -10.21 -0.27
CA ILE A 22 -7.02 -9.45 -0.31
C ILE A 22 -7.32 -8.00 0.06
N ARG A 23 -6.66 -7.48 1.09
CA ARG A 23 -6.79 -6.08 1.50
C ARG A 23 -5.42 -5.44 1.71
N THR A 24 -5.14 -4.44 0.90
CA THR A 24 -3.97 -3.54 1.00
C THR A 24 -4.42 -2.10 1.17
N SER A 25 -3.64 -1.26 1.83
CA SER A 25 -3.87 0.17 1.93
C SER A 25 -2.57 0.97 1.92
N VAL A 26 -2.69 2.27 1.67
CA VAL A 26 -1.60 3.23 1.84
C VAL A 26 -1.12 3.27 3.30
N ASP A 27 0.10 3.73 3.48
CA ASP A 27 0.73 3.92 4.80
C ASP A 27 0.68 5.39 5.30
N HIS A 28 -0.14 6.22 4.65
CA HIS A 28 -0.35 7.60 5.06
C HIS A 28 -1.82 7.89 5.38
N GLY A 29 -2.04 8.93 6.19
CA GLY A 29 -3.36 9.44 6.50
C GLY A 29 -3.97 10.26 5.35
N THR A 30 -5.10 10.92 5.63
CA THR A 30 -5.92 11.66 4.65
C THR A 30 -5.24 12.88 4.03
N ALA A 31 -4.21 13.43 4.68
CA ALA A 31 -3.48 14.60 4.23
C ALA A 31 -4.40 15.77 3.80
N PHE A 32 -5.37 16.16 4.66
CA PHE A 32 -6.35 17.22 4.36
C PHE A 32 -5.72 18.53 3.84
N GLY A 33 -4.53 18.89 4.31
CA GLY A 33 -3.78 20.05 3.82
C GLY A 33 -3.39 20.00 2.34
N LYS A 34 -3.46 18.83 1.70
CA LYS A 34 -3.19 18.60 0.27
C LYS A 34 -4.46 18.31 -0.54
N ALA A 35 -5.62 18.18 0.11
CA ALA A 35 -6.89 17.90 -0.56
C ALA A 35 -7.24 19.03 -1.53
N GLY A 36 -7.64 18.67 -2.76
CA GLY A 36 -8.00 19.64 -3.81
C GLY A 36 -6.84 20.44 -4.41
N LYS A 37 -5.60 20.23 -3.96
CA LYS A 37 -4.43 20.99 -4.44
C LYS A 37 -3.63 20.30 -5.55
N GLY A 38 -3.90 19.02 -5.82
CA GLY A 38 -3.17 18.24 -6.82
C GLY A 38 -1.71 17.93 -6.45
N THR A 39 -1.29 18.19 -5.20
CA THR A 39 0.10 18.04 -4.73
C THR A 39 0.31 16.81 -3.83
N ALA A 40 -0.67 15.92 -3.74
CA ALA A 40 -0.54 14.65 -3.02
C ALA A 40 0.35 13.68 -3.83
N ASN A 41 1.25 12.97 -3.15
CA ASN A 41 2.04 11.92 -3.78
C ASN A 41 1.17 10.65 -3.91
N CYS A 42 1.00 10.14 -5.13
CA CYS A 42 0.19 8.95 -5.41
C CYS A 42 0.99 7.64 -5.34
N ASP A 43 2.29 7.66 -5.10
CA ASP A 43 3.15 6.49 -5.25
C ASP A 43 2.87 5.39 -4.21
N SER A 44 2.53 5.75 -2.96
CA SER A 44 2.08 4.77 -1.96
C SER A 44 0.81 4.03 -2.41
N LEU A 45 -0.13 4.71 -3.05
CA LEU A 45 -1.34 4.07 -3.58
C LEU A 45 -1.02 3.12 -4.73
N LYS A 46 -0.12 3.53 -5.64
CA LYS A 46 0.34 2.65 -6.74
C LYS A 46 1.00 1.39 -6.19
N GLN A 47 1.85 1.53 -5.17
CA GLN A 47 2.51 0.38 -4.55
C GLN A 47 1.51 -0.53 -3.84
N ALA A 48 0.53 0.02 -3.12
CA ALA A 48 -0.53 -0.78 -2.51
C ALA A 48 -1.30 -1.60 -3.56
N LEU A 49 -1.65 -0.98 -4.69
CA LEU A 49 -2.32 -1.67 -5.79
C LEU A 49 -1.44 -2.77 -6.41
N GLN A 50 -0.16 -2.49 -6.65
CA GLN A 50 0.78 -3.48 -7.18
C GLN A 50 0.93 -4.68 -6.23
N SER A 51 1.00 -4.44 -4.92
CA SER A 51 1.04 -5.50 -3.91
C SER A 51 -0.23 -6.35 -3.93
N ALA A 52 -1.41 -5.75 -4.03
CA ALA A 52 -2.67 -6.51 -4.16
C ALA A 52 -2.69 -7.39 -5.41
N VAL A 53 -2.26 -6.86 -6.57
CA VAL A 53 -2.17 -7.63 -7.82
C VAL A 53 -1.18 -8.79 -7.71
N ARG A 54 -0.05 -8.60 -7.03
CA ARG A 54 0.92 -9.67 -6.79
C ARG A 54 0.33 -10.78 -5.92
N LEU A 55 -0.36 -10.43 -4.84
CA LEU A 55 -1.04 -11.39 -3.96
C LEU A 55 -2.15 -12.16 -4.69
N ALA A 56 -2.91 -11.47 -5.55
CA ALA A 56 -3.93 -12.12 -6.37
C ALA A 56 -3.31 -13.14 -7.33
N LYS A 57 -2.21 -12.78 -8.00
CA LYS A 57 -1.49 -13.66 -8.93
C LYS A 57 -0.71 -14.79 -8.25
N SER A 58 -0.32 -14.64 -6.99
CA SER A 58 0.41 -15.68 -6.25
C SER A 58 -0.49 -16.84 -5.79
N GLY A 59 -1.78 -16.82 -6.14
CA GLY A 59 -2.76 -17.80 -5.66
C GLY A 59 -3.08 -17.63 -4.18
N TYR A 60 -2.74 -16.49 -3.54
CA TYR A 60 -3.13 -16.23 -2.16
C TYR A 60 -4.66 -16.21 -2.01
N TYR A 61 -5.36 -15.84 -3.08
CA TYR A 61 -6.82 -15.93 -3.18
C TYR A 61 -7.29 -17.34 -3.59
N ASP A 62 -6.67 -17.94 -4.62
CA ASP A 62 -7.12 -19.20 -5.20
C ASP A 62 -6.85 -20.43 -4.33
N ASN A 63 -5.82 -20.40 -3.48
CA ASN A 63 -5.47 -21.50 -2.57
C ASN A 63 -6.40 -21.62 -1.35
N GLY A 64 -7.49 -20.85 -1.32
CA GLY A 64 -8.58 -21.07 -0.38
C GLY A 64 -8.22 -20.68 1.05
N PHE A 65 -8.96 -19.71 1.56
CA PHE A 65 -9.46 -19.83 2.91
C PHE A 65 -10.40 -21.06 2.95
N GLN A 66 -9.83 -22.26 3.04
CA GLN A 66 -10.38 -23.24 3.95
C GLN A 66 -10.02 -22.74 5.35
N ALA A 67 -10.76 -21.77 5.88
CA ALA A 67 -10.91 -21.81 7.33
C ALA A 67 -11.54 -23.15 7.66
N SER A 68 -10.81 -23.91 8.46
CA SER A 68 -11.38 -24.91 9.36
C SER A 68 -12.74 -24.50 9.90
#